data_AF-A0A6B0SSI0-F1
#
_entry.id   AF-A0A6B0SSI0-F1
#
_cell.length_a   1.000
_cell.length_b   1.000
_cell.length_c   1.000
_cell.angle_alpha   90.00
_cell.angle_beta   90.00
_cell.angle_gamma   90.00
#
_symmetry.space_group_name_H-M   'P 1'
#
loop_
_entity.id
_entity.type
_entity.pdbx_description
1 polymer ?
#
loop_
_entity_poly.entity_id
_entity_poly.type
_entity_poly.pdbx_seq_one_letter_code
_entity_poly.pdbx_strand_id
1 'polypeptide(L)'
;MNPNRVDSLTDLAYGVLIFVSVALFTVADSSVGLAFGFGVLASFIIHIAWKMARFDPDWMTRAVGETVEQTVEETMDEAVEEKVGETVERTVEETVGDTVDKTVEQTVEASVGETVEETVGDTVEKTVEETVDKAVQEKVDESVEVTVEETVEETVGDTVEKTVEETSQ
;
A
#
# COMPACT_ATOMS: atom_id res chain seq x y z
N MET A 1 -37.90 -17.58 -41.49
CA MET A 1 -37.49 -16.28 -42.07
C MET A 1 -37.04 -15.38 -40.92
N ASN A 2 -35.98 -14.61 -41.09
CA ASN A 2 -35.51 -13.70 -40.04
C ASN A 2 -36.58 -12.62 -39.79
N PRO A 3 -37.14 -12.48 -38.57
CA PRO A 3 -38.23 -11.54 -38.28
C PRO A 3 -37.89 -10.10 -38.70
N ASN A 4 -36.65 -9.68 -38.55
CA ASN A 4 -36.18 -8.35 -38.96
C ASN A 4 -36.27 -8.13 -40.49
N ARG A 5 -36.15 -9.20 -41.29
CA ARG A 5 -36.31 -9.12 -42.75
C ARG A 5 -37.76 -9.02 -43.18
N VAL A 6 -38.67 -9.67 -42.46
CA VAL A 6 -40.11 -9.63 -42.74
C VAL A 6 -40.65 -8.24 -42.41
N ASP A 7 -40.22 -7.65 -41.30
CA ASP A 7 -40.59 -6.30 -40.90
C ASP A 7 -40.09 -5.26 -41.91
N SER A 8 -38.81 -5.33 -42.31
CA SER A 8 -38.26 -4.40 -43.30
C SER A 8 -38.94 -4.49 -44.67
N LEU A 9 -39.31 -5.70 -45.12
CA LEU A 9 -40.10 -5.90 -46.34
C LEU A 9 -41.51 -5.32 -46.23
N THR A 10 -42.13 -5.44 -45.06
CA THR A 10 -43.47 -4.93 -44.79
C THR A 10 -43.47 -3.40 -44.76
N ASP A 11 -42.48 -2.80 -44.10
CA ASP A 11 -42.28 -1.34 -44.07
C ASP A 11 -42.01 -0.76 -45.48
N LEU A 12 -41.21 -1.45 -46.30
CA LEU A 12 -40.99 -1.10 -47.70
C LEU A 12 -42.29 -1.17 -48.53
N ALA A 13 -43.11 -2.21 -48.31
CA ALA A 13 -44.38 -2.38 -49.01
C ALA A 13 -45.36 -1.24 -48.68
N TYR A 14 -45.45 -0.82 -47.41
CA TYR A 14 -46.25 0.36 -47.02
C TYR A 14 -45.74 1.64 -47.70
N GLY A 15 -44.42 1.83 -47.80
CA GLY A 15 -43.84 2.96 -48.54
C GLY A 15 -44.24 2.98 -50.02
N VAL A 16 -44.23 1.82 -50.69
CA VAL A 16 -44.71 1.68 -52.07
C VAL A 16 -46.21 1.96 -52.16
N LEU A 17 -47.02 1.48 -51.23
CA LEU A 17 -48.47 1.70 -51.22
C LEU A 17 -48.85 3.18 -51.00
N ILE A 18 -48.08 3.91 -50.20
CA ILE A 18 -48.24 5.36 -50.04
C ILE A 18 -47.92 6.08 -51.36
N PHE A 19 -46.85 5.69 -52.05
CA PHE A 19 -46.54 6.25 -53.37
C PHE A 19 -47.66 5.97 -54.40
N VAL A 20 -48.22 4.75 -54.38
CA VAL A 20 -49.38 4.37 -55.21
C VAL A 20 -50.61 5.21 -54.85
N SER A 21 -50.85 5.49 -53.56
CA SER A 21 -51.94 6.40 -53.13
C SER A 21 -51.80 7.80 -53.74
N VAL A 22 -50.59 8.37 -53.72
CA VAL A 22 -50.30 9.69 -54.30
C VAL A 22 -50.45 9.67 -55.83
N ALA A 23 -50.03 8.60 -56.50
CA ALA A 23 -50.25 8.44 -57.94
C ALA A 23 -51.74 8.32 -58.29
N LEU A 24 -52.52 7.58 -57.50
CA LEU A 24 -53.97 7.48 -57.68
C LEU A 24 -54.68 8.81 -57.44
N PHE A 25 -54.20 9.60 -56.48
CA PHE A 25 -54.70 10.95 -56.23
C PHE A 25 -54.51 11.88 -57.44
N THR A 26 -53.43 11.72 -58.21
CA THR A 26 -53.13 12.58 -59.36
C THR A 26 -53.70 12.08 -60.69
N VAL A 27 -53.85 10.77 -60.87
CA VAL A 27 -54.25 10.16 -62.16
C VAL A 27 -55.70 9.70 -62.21
N ALA A 28 -56.29 9.35 -61.06
CA ALA A 28 -57.67 8.89 -60.98
C ALA A 28 -58.57 9.99 -60.38
N ASP A 29 -59.08 9.80 -59.16
CA ASP A 29 -59.94 10.73 -58.45
C ASP A 29 -59.36 11.02 -57.07
N SER A 30 -59.37 12.29 -56.66
CA SER A 30 -58.84 12.73 -55.37
C SER A 30 -59.48 11.98 -54.20
N SER A 31 -60.77 11.65 -54.31
CA SER A 31 -61.51 10.92 -53.27
C SER A 31 -61.02 9.47 -53.13
N VAL A 32 -60.68 8.84 -54.26
CA VAL A 32 -60.18 7.45 -54.30
C VAL A 32 -58.74 7.40 -53.78
N GLY A 33 -57.88 8.32 -54.22
CA GLY A 33 -56.50 8.43 -53.72
C GLY A 33 -56.46 8.66 -52.22
N LEU A 34 -57.33 9.54 -51.70
CA LEU A 34 -57.45 9.82 -50.26
C LEU A 34 -57.99 8.61 -49.48
N ALA A 35 -59.08 7.98 -49.93
CA ALA A 35 -59.65 6.83 -49.23
C ALA A 35 -58.66 5.65 -49.15
N PHE A 36 -57.94 5.39 -50.24
CA PHE A 36 -56.88 4.39 -50.27
C PHE A 36 -55.70 4.77 -49.37
N GLY A 37 -55.26 6.03 -49.41
CA GLY A 37 -54.17 6.55 -48.57
C GLY A 37 -54.48 6.46 -47.08
N PHE A 38 -55.70 6.85 -46.67
CA PHE A 38 -56.16 6.72 -45.28
C PHE A 38 -56.24 5.27 -44.83
N GLY A 39 -56.68 4.35 -45.71
CA GLY A 39 -56.69 2.92 -45.41
C GLY A 39 -55.29 2.34 -45.20
N VAL A 40 -54.35 2.70 -46.07
CA VAL A 40 -52.93 2.29 -45.96
C VAL A 40 -52.31 2.86 -44.68
N LEU A 41 -52.56 4.13 -44.36
CA LEU A 41 -52.05 4.78 -43.15
C LEU A 41 -52.63 4.16 -41.87
N ALA A 42 -53.93 3.88 -41.82
CA ALA A 42 -54.56 3.24 -40.68
C ALA A 42 -54.01 1.82 -40.46
N SER A 43 -53.84 1.04 -41.54
CA SER A 43 -53.22 -0.28 -41.49
C SER A 43 -51.77 -0.23 -41.01
N PHE A 44 -51.00 0.77 -41.46
CA PHE A 44 -49.63 0.98 -41.01
C PHE A 44 -49.54 1.32 -39.52
N ILE A 45 -50.42 2.19 -39.02
CA ILE A 45 -50.48 2.53 -37.58
C ILE A 45 -50.83 1.30 -36.74
N ILE A 46 -51.80 0.48 -37.17
CA ILE A 46 -52.16 -0.77 -36.50
C ILE A 46 -50.98 -1.74 -36.51
N HIS A 47 -50.26 -1.85 -37.63
CA HIS A 47 -49.07 -2.68 -37.74
C HIS A 47 -47.97 -2.23 -36.78
N ILE A 48 -47.68 -0.93 -36.70
CA ILE A 48 -46.70 -0.37 -35.75
C ILE A 48 -47.14 -0.56 -34.30
N ALA A 49 -48.42 -0.35 -33.98
CA ALA A 49 -48.94 -0.57 -32.65
C ALA A 49 -48.83 -2.05 -32.24
N TRP A 50 -49.16 -2.98 -33.14
CA TRP A 50 -48.98 -4.41 -32.92
C TRP A 50 -47.50 -4.80 -32.80
N LYS A 51 -46.62 -4.18 -33.60
CA LYS A 51 -45.16 -4.35 -33.52
C LYS A 51 -44.65 -3.91 -32.15
N MET A 52 -45.01 -2.70 -31.71
CA MET A 52 -44.65 -2.17 -30.40
C MET A 52 -45.25 -2.96 -29.23
N ALA A 53 -46.45 -3.51 -29.38
CA ALA A 53 -47.08 -4.36 -28.36
C ALA A 53 -46.49 -5.79 -28.32
N ARG A 54 -45.96 -6.29 -29.44
CA ARG A 54 -45.34 -7.60 -29.56
C ARG A 54 -43.88 -7.60 -29.11
N PHE A 55 -43.17 -6.50 -29.31
CA PHE A 55 -41.81 -6.31 -28.83
C PHE A 55 -41.86 -5.73 -27.41
N ASP A 56 -41.98 -6.61 -26.43
CA ASP A 56 -41.69 -6.31 -25.02
C ASP A 56 -40.32 -5.57 -24.94
N PRO A 57 -40.18 -4.43 -24.22
CA PRO A 57 -38.94 -3.65 -24.13
C PRO A 57 -37.73 -4.44 -23.61
N ASP A 58 -37.99 -5.60 -23.02
CA ASP A 58 -37.05 -6.60 -22.53
C ASP A 58 -35.81 -6.87 -23.39
N TRP A 59 -35.88 -6.81 -24.72
CA TRP A 59 -34.71 -7.13 -25.55
C TRP A 59 -33.69 -5.98 -25.55
N MET A 60 -34.15 -4.73 -25.48
CA MET A 60 -33.27 -3.56 -25.29
C MET A 60 -32.73 -3.54 -23.87
N THR A 61 -33.57 -3.83 -22.87
CA THR A 61 -33.13 -3.90 -21.46
C THR A 61 -32.16 -5.05 -21.22
N ARG A 62 -32.35 -6.22 -21.85
CA ARG A 62 -31.39 -7.35 -21.77
C ARG A 62 -30.09 -7.05 -22.50
N ALA A 63 -30.14 -6.55 -23.74
CA ALA A 63 -28.93 -6.25 -24.48
C ALA A 63 -28.09 -5.16 -23.80
N VAL A 64 -28.73 -4.11 -23.28
CA VAL A 64 -28.04 -3.09 -22.49
C VAL A 64 -27.61 -3.66 -21.14
N GLY A 65 -28.43 -4.47 -20.48
CA GLY A 65 -28.13 -5.15 -19.22
C GLY A 65 -26.88 -6.02 -19.32
N GLU A 66 -26.84 -6.96 -20.27
CA GLU A 66 -25.68 -7.85 -20.50
C GLU A 66 -24.43 -7.06 -20.91
N THR A 67 -24.56 -6.04 -21.78
CA THR A 67 -23.41 -5.23 -22.19
C THR A 67 -22.84 -4.43 -21.01
N VAL A 68 -23.70 -3.86 -20.17
CA VAL A 68 -23.29 -3.10 -18.99
C VAL A 68 -22.72 -4.03 -17.92
N GLU A 69 -23.34 -5.18 -17.69
CA GLU A 69 -22.87 -6.17 -16.71
C GLU A 69 -21.48 -6.69 -17.09
N GLN A 70 -21.27 -7.14 -18.33
CA GLN A 70 -19.94 -7.58 -18.79
C GLN A 70 -18.91 -6.46 -18.76
N THR A 71 -19.26 -5.27 -19.26
CA THR A 71 -18.29 -4.16 -19.29
C THR A 71 -17.91 -3.73 -17.88
N VAL A 72 -18.87 -3.66 -16.96
CA VAL A 72 -18.59 -3.24 -15.58
C VAL A 72 -17.82 -4.31 -14.82
N GLU A 73 -18.21 -5.58 -14.92
CA GLU A 73 -17.54 -6.68 -14.22
C GLU A 73 -16.09 -6.81 -14.70
N GLU A 74 -15.86 -6.88 -16.01
CA GLU A 74 -14.52 -7.05 -16.59
C GLU A 74 -13.63 -5.82 -16.36
N THR A 75 -14.16 -4.61 -16.56
CA THR A 75 -13.34 -3.39 -16.41
C THR A 75 -13.10 -3.02 -14.94
N MET A 76 -14.05 -3.30 -14.04
CA MET A 76 -13.87 -2.97 -12.61
C MET A 76 -13.03 -4.02 -11.90
N ASP A 77 -13.23 -5.32 -12.14
CA ASP A 77 -12.42 -6.33 -11.47
C ASP A 77 -10.95 -6.20 -11.89
N GLU A 78 -10.67 -6.07 -13.19
CA GLU A 78 -9.29 -5.96 -13.68
C GLU A 78 -8.62 -4.65 -13.23
N ALA A 79 -9.33 -3.52 -13.29
CA ALA A 79 -8.78 -2.24 -12.85
C ALA A 79 -8.60 -2.16 -11.33
N VAL A 80 -9.51 -2.75 -10.54
CA VAL A 80 -9.41 -2.74 -9.07
C VAL A 80 -8.33 -3.71 -8.61
N GLU A 81 -8.29 -4.92 -9.14
CA GLU A 81 -7.31 -5.93 -8.75
C GLU A 81 -5.88 -5.49 -9.10
N GLU A 82 -5.65 -4.98 -10.31
CA GLU A 82 -4.33 -4.50 -10.73
C GLU A 82 -3.94 -3.23 -9.99
N LYS A 83 -4.76 -2.17 -10.04
CA LYS A 83 -4.36 -0.87 -9.46
C LYS A 83 -4.29 -0.91 -7.95
N VAL A 84 -5.28 -1.50 -7.29
CA VAL A 84 -5.33 -1.50 -5.82
C VAL A 84 -4.38 -2.54 -5.27
N GLY A 85 -4.33 -3.74 -5.84
CA GLY A 85 -3.38 -4.77 -5.43
C GLY A 85 -1.95 -4.28 -5.52
N GLU A 86 -1.52 -3.83 -6.69
CA GLU A 86 -0.14 -3.42 -6.93
C GLU A 86 0.24 -2.13 -6.17
N THR A 87 -0.68 -1.17 -6.05
CA THR A 87 -0.41 0.06 -5.28
C THR A 87 -0.31 -0.22 -3.79
N VAL A 88 -1.21 -1.06 -3.24
CA VAL A 88 -1.20 -1.39 -1.81
C VAL A 88 0.03 -2.23 -1.47
N GLU A 89 0.32 -3.27 -2.25
CA GLU A 89 1.48 -4.13 -2.03
C GLU A 89 2.78 -3.32 -2.06
N ARG A 90 2.98 -2.51 -3.12
CA ARG A 90 4.19 -1.69 -3.24
C ARG A 90 4.28 -0.59 -2.19
N THR A 91 3.16 0.05 -1.83
CA THR A 91 3.19 1.08 -0.77
C THR A 91 3.48 0.48 0.59
N VAL A 92 2.90 -0.68 0.91
CA VAL A 92 3.12 -1.36 2.18
C VAL A 92 4.56 -1.88 2.26
N GLU A 93 5.03 -2.58 1.24
CA GLU A 93 6.38 -3.15 1.24
C GLU A 93 7.46 -2.07 1.28
N GLU A 94 7.35 -1.05 0.43
CA GLU A 94 8.36 0.02 0.33
C GLU A 94 8.27 0.98 1.53
N THR A 95 7.07 1.40 1.95
CA THR A 95 6.97 2.39 3.03
C THR A 95 7.12 1.75 4.39
N VAL A 96 6.44 0.62 4.66
CA VAL A 96 6.47 0.00 5.98
C VAL A 96 7.77 -0.77 6.18
N GLY A 97 8.23 -1.51 5.16
CA GLY A 97 9.52 -2.19 5.20
C GLY A 97 10.67 -1.22 5.46
N ASP A 98 10.89 -0.26 4.55
CA ASP A 98 12.03 0.66 4.69
C ASP A 98 11.93 1.55 5.93
N THR A 99 10.73 2.00 6.31
CA THR A 99 10.59 2.86 7.49
C THR A 99 10.83 2.07 8.77
N VAL A 100 10.30 0.85 8.88
CA VAL A 100 10.50 0.02 10.06
C VAL A 100 11.95 -0.42 10.15
N ASP A 101 12.55 -0.91 9.07
CA ASP A 101 13.97 -1.31 9.06
C ASP A 101 14.88 -0.14 9.43
N LYS A 102 14.75 1.02 8.77
CA LYS A 102 15.59 2.19 9.09
C LYS A 102 15.35 2.72 10.51
N THR A 103 14.09 2.78 10.95
CA THR A 103 13.78 3.32 12.28
C THR A 103 14.28 2.37 13.36
N VAL A 104 14.10 1.06 13.20
CA VAL A 104 14.56 0.06 14.16
C VAL A 104 16.08 0.01 14.16
N GLU A 105 16.73 -0.04 12.99
CA GLU A 105 18.19 -0.06 12.89
C GLU A 105 18.80 1.20 13.52
N GLN A 106 18.34 2.40 13.15
CA GLN A 106 18.86 3.63 13.74
C GLN A 106 18.55 3.78 15.23
N THR A 107 17.34 3.42 15.67
CA THR A 107 16.97 3.58 17.08
C THR A 107 17.72 2.59 17.95
N VAL A 108 17.86 1.33 17.51
CA VAL A 108 18.56 0.29 18.27
C VAL A 108 20.06 0.57 18.25
N GLU A 109 20.65 0.89 17.10
CA GLU A 109 22.08 1.15 17.00
C GLU A 109 22.47 2.41 17.79
N ALA A 110 21.70 3.50 17.69
CA ALA A 110 21.97 4.71 18.47
C ALA A 110 21.68 4.51 19.96
N SER A 111 20.49 4.02 20.35
CA SER A 111 20.18 3.90 21.78
C SER A 111 21.02 2.84 22.47
N VAL A 112 21.22 1.67 21.86
CA VAL A 112 22.00 0.60 22.49
C VAL A 112 23.48 0.91 22.42
N GLY A 113 23.99 1.41 21.28
CA GLY A 113 25.39 1.82 21.14
C GLY A 113 25.76 2.89 22.16
N GLU A 114 25.02 4.01 22.17
CA GLU A 114 25.30 5.14 23.06
C GLU A 114 25.09 4.78 24.54
N THR A 115 24.02 4.05 24.88
CA THR A 115 23.78 3.64 26.27
C THR A 115 24.85 2.65 26.77
N VAL A 116 25.26 1.69 25.94
CA VAL A 116 26.27 0.70 26.34
C VAL A 116 27.64 1.36 26.41
N GLU A 117 28.01 2.19 25.45
CA GLU A 117 29.31 2.85 25.41
C GLU A 117 29.45 3.86 26.56
N GLU A 118 28.43 4.68 26.81
CA GLU A 118 28.44 5.63 27.93
C GLU A 118 28.34 4.90 29.27
N THR A 119 27.35 4.02 29.45
CA THR A 119 27.13 3.40 30.77
C THR A 119 28.23 2.41 31.12
N VAL A 120 28.62 1.53 30.19
CA VAL A 120 29.64 0.50 30.48
C VAL A 120 31.03 1.11 30.44
N GLY A 121 31.32 1.99 29.47
CA GLY A 121 32.60 2.69 29.39
C GLY A 121 32.87 3.51 30.64
N ASP A 122 31.99 4.46 30.97
CA ASP A 122 32.21 5.34 32.13
C ASP A 122 32.16 4.59 33.46
N THR A 123 31.27 3.60 33.60
CA THR A 123 31.19 2.83 34.86
C THR A 123 32.43 1.98 35.03
N VAL A 124 32.90 1.30 33.98
CA VAL A 124 34.11 0.47 34.07
C VAL A 124 35.33 1.34 34.28
N GLU A 125 35.47 2.44 33.55
CA GLU A 125 36.62 3.35 33.68
C GLU A 125 36.67 3.96 35.08
N LYS A 126 35.57 4.54 35.58
CA LYS A 126 35.53 5.07 36.95
C LYS A 126 35.72 4.01 38.01
N THR A 127 35.09 2.84 37.87
CA THR A 127 35.22 1.79 38.88
C THR A 127 36.63 1.24 38.91
N VAL A 128 37.25 1.04 37.75
CA VAL A 128 38.64 0.54 37.68
C VAL A 128 39.60 1.59 38.19
N GLU A 129 39.51 2.84 37.74
CA GLU A 129 40.39 3.92 38.18
C GLU A 129 40.23 4.18 39.68
N GLU A 130 39.02 4.41 40.20
CA GLU A 130 38.86 4.68 41.63
C GLU A 130 39.12 3.48 42.53
N THR A 131 38.75 2.26 42.12
CA THR A 131 38.87 1.11 43.02
C THR A 131 40.27 0.50 42.94
N VAL A 132 40.82 0.36 41.74
CA VAL A 132 42.12 -0.30 41.54
C VAL A 132 43.25 0.65 41.91
N ASP A 133 43.28 1.88 41.41
CA ASP A 133 44.40 2.77 41.75
C ASP A 133 44.41 3.09 43.23
N LYS A 134 43.25 3.35 43.83
CA LYS A 134 43.18 3.67 45.26
C LYS A 134 43.53 2.48 46.14
N ALA A 135 43.02 1.28 45.82
CA ALA A 135 43.35 0.08 46.59
C ALA A 135 44.82 -0.34 46.40
N VAL A 136 45.37 -0.19 45.19
CA VAL A 136 46.78 -0.51 44.92
C VAL A 136 47.68 0.52 45.61
N GLN A 137 47.38 1.81 45.51
CA GLN A 137 48.16 2.86 46.13
C GLN A 137 48.14 2.71 47.66
N GLU A 138 46.97 2.55 48.28
CA GLU A 138 46.87 2.37 49.73
C GLU A 138 47.60 1.10 50.21
N LYS A 139 47.44 -0.02 49.51
CA LYS A 139 48.13 -1.29 49.84
C LYS A 139 49.64 -1.21 49.65
N VAL A 140 50.11 -0.56 48.59
CA VAL A 140 51.53 -0.47 48.27
C VAL A 140 52.21 0.55 49.18
N ASP A 141 51.63 1.73 49.39
CA ASP A 141 52.18 2.74 50.30
C ASP A 141 52.25 2.19 51.73
N GLU A 142 51.16 1.60 52.26
CA GLU A 142 51.17 1.01 53.61
C GLU A 142 52.17 -0.14 53.73
N SER A 143 52.23 -1.05 52.74
CA SER A 143 53.15 -2.17 52.78
C SER A 143 54.61 -1.72 52.66
N VAL A 144 54.90 -0.70 51.84
CA VAL A 144 56.27 -0.18 51.65
C VAL A 144 56.71 0.61 52.87
N GLU A 145 55.85 1.47 53.41
CA GLU A 145 56.15 2.27 54.60
C GLU A 145 56.47 1.35 55.79
N VAL A 146 55.59 0.39 56.11
CA VAL A 146 55.80 -0.54 57.22
C VAL A 146 57.06 -1.39 57.00
N THR A 147 57.25 -1.94 55.79
CA THR A 147 58.42 -2.80 55.53
C THR A 147 59.73 -2.00 55.60
N VAL A 148 59.76 -0.79 55.04
CA VAL A 148 60.97 0.04 55.03
C VAL A 148 61.26 0.57 56.42
N GLU A 149 60.26 1.01 57.17
CA GLU A 149 60.44 1.52 58.52
C GLU A 149 60.94 0.42 59.46
N GLU A 150 60.29 -0.77 59.49
CA GLU A 150 60.75 -1.89 60.30
C GLU A 150 62.16 -2.38 59.87
N THR A 151 62.42 -2.51 58.57
CA THR A 151 63.72 -3.00 58.11
C THR A 151 64.84 -1.99 58.41
N VAL A 152 64.59 -0.69 58.22
CA VAL A 152 65.58 0.36 58.49
C VAL A 152 65.82 0.50 59.99
N GLU A 153 64.77 0.50 60.79
CA GLU A 153 64.91 0.61 62.25
C GLU A 153 65.65 -0.60 62.82
N GLU A 154 65.30 -1.82 62.41
CA GLU A 154 65.97 -3.03 62.87
C GLU A 154 67.42 -3.11 62.36
N THR A 155 67.66 -2.96 61.05
CA THR A 155 69.02 -3.16 60.52
C THR A 155 69.96 -1.99 60.76
N VAL A 156 69.49 -0.75 60.61
CA VAL A 156 70.34 0.44 60.80
C VAL A 156 70.46 0.76 62.28
N GLY A 157 69.38 0.64 63.05
CA GLY A 157 69.41 0.82 64.50
C GLY A 157 70.40 -0.14 65.16
N ASP A 158 70.25 -1.45 64.91
CA ASP A 158 71.15 -2.46 65.49
C ASP A 158 72.61 -2.30 65.04
N THR A 159 72.84 -1.91 63.78
CA THR A 159 74.20 -1.73 63.25
C THR A 159 74.87 -0.50 63.84
N VAL A 160 74.12 0.61 63.95
CA VAL A 160 74.65 1.85 64.53
C VAL A 160 74.90 1.68 66.02
N GLU A 161 73.98 1.05 66.76
CA GLU A 161 74.15 0.81 68.19
C GLU A 161 75.38 -0.06 68.46
N LYS A 162 75.52 -1.19 67.75
CA LYS A 162 76.71 -2.04 67.85
C LYS A 162 78.01 -1.30 67.51
N THR A 163 78.00 -0.50 66.43
CA THR A 163 79.20 0.25 66.02
C THR A 163 79.59 1.32 67.05
N VAL A 164 78.62 2.00 67.65
CA VAL A 164 78.86 3.03 68.68
C VAL A 164 79.34 2.41 69.99
N GLU A 165 78.81 1.25 70.38
CA GLU A 165 79.30 0.49 71.54
C GLU A 165 80.73 -0.02 71.34
N GLU A 166 81.06 -0.55 70.16
CA GLU A 166 82.41 -1.03 69.84
C GLU A 166 83.45 0.10 69.77
N THR A 167 83.05 1.31 69.37
CA THR A 167 83.95 2.47 69.28
C THR A 167 84.15 3.17 70.63
N SER A 168 83.29 2.90 71.62
CA SER A 168 83.31 3.54 72.95
C SER A 168 84.06 2.73 74.02
N GLN A 169 84.65 1.58 73.67
CA GLN A 169 85.57 0.80 74.50
C GLN A 169 87.04 1.03 74.11
#